data_AF-A0A413R313-F1
#
_entry.id   AF-A0A413R313-F1
#
_cell.length_a   1.000
_cell.length_b   1.000
_cell.length_c   1.000
_cell.angle_alpha   90.00
_cell.angle_beta   90.00
_cell.angle_gamma   90.00
#
_symmetry.space_group_name_H-M   'P 1'
#
loop_
_entity.id
_entity.type
_entity.pdbx_description
1 polymer ?
#
loop_
_entity_poly.entity_id
_entity_poly.type
_entity_poly.pdbx_seq_one_letter_code
_entity_poly.pdbx_strand_id
1 'polypeptide(L)'
;MADSPRPRTLRAAYLALYTLGGCCTAVCVALLAWVAFCIAMEKEPLAAVAFLPHVPAAVVLLFILAIMVLGVVCWQWGARFHQRYEEYVLKQR
;
A
#
# COMPACT_ATOMS: atom_id res chain seq x y z
N MET A 1 -9.77 32.37 3.74
CA MET A 1 -9.23 32.02 2.41
C MET A 1 -8.37 30.78 2.61
N ALA A 2 -8.93 29.61 2.32
CA ALA A 2 -8.21 28.35 2.53
C ALA A 2 -7.11 28.25 1.48
N ASP A 3 -5.88 28.07 1.94
CA ASP A 3 -4.66 27.91 1.14
C ASP A 3 -4.88 26.72 0.19
N SER A 4 -5.29 26.99 -1.05
CA SER A 4 -5.45 25.93 -2.06
C SER A 4 -4.08 25.31 -2.28
N PRO A 5 -3.87 24.02 -1.95
CA PRO A 5 -2.56 23.39 -2.10
C PRO A 5 -2.12 23.53 -3.56
N ARG A 6 -0.91 24.09 -3.77
CA ARG A 6 -0.35 24.36 -5.10
C ARG A 6 -0.56 23.13 -6.00
N PRO A 7 -1.03 23.26 -7.25
CA PRO A 7 -1.34 22.11 -8.11
C PRO A 7 -0.16 21.15 -8.32
N ARG A 8 1.08 21.65 -8.24
CA ARG A 8 2.30 20.84 -8.22
C ARG A 8 2.42 19.95 -6.97
N THR A 9 2.04 20.44 -5.79
CA THR A 9 2.09 19.65 -4.55
C THR A 9 0.98 18.61 -4.50
N LEU A 10 -0.23 18.93 -5.01
CA LEU A 10 -1.32 17.94 -5.19
C LEU A 10 -0.87 16.80 -6.11
N ARG A 11 -0.23 17.13 -7.23
CA ARG A 11 0.30 16.16 -8.18
C ARG A 11 1.34 15.24 -7.55
N ALA A 12 2.34 15.82 -6.89
CA ALA A 12 3.38 15.05 -6.21
C ALA A 12 2.79 14.16 -5.10
N ALA A 13 1.80 14.67 -4.33
CA ALA A 13 1.17 13.94 -3.24
C ALA A 13 0.39 12.71 -3.71
N TYR A 14 -0.49 12.83 -4.71
CA TYR A 14 -1.25 11.65 -5.17
C TYR A 14 -0.34 10.62 -5.85
N LEU A 15 0.70 11.06 -6.57
CA LEU A 15 1.69 10.16 -7.17
C LEU A 15 2.46 9.39 -6.09
N ALA A 16 2.96 10.08 -5.06
CA ALA A 16 3.65 9.44 -3.95
C ALA A 16 2.75 8.43 -3.21
N LEU A 17 1.48 8.80 -2.98
CA LEU A 17 0.49 7.92 -2.34
C LEU A 17 0.16 6.69 -3.19
N TYR A 18 0.03 6.84 -4.51
CA TYR A 18 -0.16 5.69 -5.40
C TYR A 18 1.10 4.83 -5.52
N THR A 19 2.30 5.40 -5.55
CA THR A 19 3.54 4.62 -5.51
C THR A 19 3.64 3.83 -4.22
N LEU A 20 3.40 4.46 -3.07
CA LEU A 20 3.44 3.80 -1.77
C LEU A 20 2.36 2.72 -1.64
N GLY A 21 1.12 3.05 -2.00
CA GLY A 21 0.00 2.09 -2.02
C GLY A 21 0.27 0.92 -2.98
N GLY A 22 0.82 1.19 -4.16
CA GLY A 22 1.21 0.18 -5.13
C GLY A 22 2.32 -0.74 -4.61
N CYS A 23 3.35 -0.19 -3.97
CA CYS A 23 4.40 -0.97 -3.31
C CYS A 23 3.81 -1.86 -2.21
N CYS A 24 2.95 -1.33 -1.34
CA CYS A 24 2.27 -2.13 -0.31
C CYS A 24 1.47 -3.28 -0.92
N THR A 25 0.67 -3.02 -1.97
CA THR A 25 -0.09 -4.06 -2.67
C THR A 25 0.82 -5.11 -3.31
N ALA A 26 1.91 -4.69 -3.97
CA ALA A 26 2.87 -5.60 -4.60
C ALA A 26 3.52 -6.53 -3.57
N VAL A 27 3.93 -6.00 -2.41
CA VAL A 27 4.47 -6.80 -1.31
C VAL A 27 3.43 -7.79 -0.79
N CYS A 28 2.18 -7.36 -0.58
CA CYS A 28 1.11 -8.27 -0.17
C CYS A 28 0.89 -9.41 -1.18
N VAL A 29 0.84 -9.11 -2.48
CA VAL A 29 0.68 -10.13 -3.54
C VAL A 29 1.88 -11.08 -3.57
N ALA A 30 3.10 -10.57 -3.45
CA ALA A 30 4.30 -11.40 -3.41
C ALA A 30 4.31 -12.35 -2.20
N LEU A 31 3.91 -11.87 -1.02
CA LEU A 31 3.78 -12.69 0.18
C LEU A 31 2.70 -13.78 0.01
N LEU A 32 1.55 -13.44 -0.56
CA LEU A 32 0.50 -14.42 -0.85
C LEU A 32 0.96 -15.47 -1.87
N ALA A 33 1.67 -15.06 -2.91
CA ALA A 33 2.26 -15.97 -3.90
C ALA A 33 3.30 -16.90 -3.26
N TRP A 34 4.12 -16.37 -2.35
CA TRP A 34 5.09 -17.16 -1.60
C TRP A 34 4.42 -18.20 -0.69
N VAL A 35 3.37 -17.80 0.05
CA VAL A 35 2.56 -18.72 0.85
C VAL A 35 1.96 -19.82 -0.02
N ALA A 36 1.37 -19.46 -1.16
CA ALA A 36 0.80 -20.44 -2.11
C ALA A 36 1.86 -21.43 -2.62
N PHE A 37 3.07 -20.94 -2.93
CA PHE A 37 4.20 -21.80 -3.31
C PHE A 37 4.62 -22.75 -2.18
N CYS A 38 4.72 -22.27 -0.94
CA CYS A 38 5.03 -23.12 0.21
C CYS A 38 3.99 -24.24 0.38
N ILE A 39 2.70 -23.93 0.24
CA ILE A 39 1.61 -24.92 0.29
C ILE A 39 1.73 -25.93 -0.84
N ALA A 40 1.99 -25.47 -2.08
CA ALA A 40 2.14 -26.35 -3.24
C ALA A 40 3.34 -27.31 -3.11
N MET A 41 4.36 -26.93 -2.34
CA MET A 41 5.55 -27.74 -2.04
C MET A 41 5.39 -28.59 -0.77
N GLU A 42 4.17 -28.71 -0.22
CA GLU A 42 3.85 -29.46 1.01
C GLU A 42 4.70 -29.04 2.23
N LYS A 43 5.21 -27.80 2.23
CA LYS A 43 5.94 -27.26 3.37
C LYS A 43 4.96 -26.82 4.45
N GLU A 44 5.41 -26.84 5.70
CA GLU A 44 4.63 -26.26 6.78
C GLU A 44 4.26 -24.80 6.44
N PRO A 45 3.01 -24.37 6.62
CA PRO A 45 2.57 -23.02 6.25
C PRO A 45 3.33 -21.92 6.98
N LEU A 46 3.88 -22.22 8.17
CA LEU A 46 4.78 -21.32 8.90
C LEU A 46 6.14 -21.12 8.20
N ALA A 47 6.57 -22.02 7.31
CA ALA A 47 7.79 -21.84 6.53
C ALA A 47 7.73 -20.60 5.64
N ALA A 48 6.53 -20.17 5.24
CA ALA A 48 6.34 -18.96 4.47
C ALA A 48 6.80 -17.69 5.21
N VAL A 49 6.83 -17.71 6.55
CA VAL A 49 7.27 -16.59 7.41
C VAL A 49 8.62 -16.85 8.09
N ALA A 50 9.27 -18.00 7.81
CA ALA A 50 10.55 -18.37 8.41
C ALA A 50 11.73 -17.47 7.99
N PHE A 51 11.55 -16.61 6.98
CA PHE A 51 12.54 -15.59 6.60
C PHE A 51 12.61 -14.42 7.61
N LEU A 52 11.61 -14.26 8.48
CA LEU A 52 11.64 -13.27 9.56
C LEU A 52 12.49 -13.81 10.74
N PRO A 53 13.27 -12.96 11.42
CA PRO A 53 13.95 -13.35 12.67
C PRO A 53 12.91 -13.90 13.66
N HIS A 54 13.32 -14.71 14.65
CA HIS A 54 12.39 -15.37 15.59
C HIS A 54 11.47 -14.37 16.31
N VAL A 55 10.34 -14.06 15.69
CA VAL A 55 9.29 -13.19 16.20
C VAL A 55 8.02 -14.02 16.33
N PRO A 56 7.17 -13.78 17.36
CA PRO A 56 5.93 -14.50 17.51
C PRO A 56 5.04 -14.33 16.27
N ALA A 57 4.38 -15.40 15.83
CA ALA A 57 3.49 -15.37 14.65
C ALA A 57 2.42 -14.26 14.73
N ALA A 58 1.91 -13.98 15.94
CA ALA A 58 0.97 -12.88 16.18
C ALA A 58 1.55 -11.51 15.80
N VAL A 59 2.84 -11.27 16.06
CA VAL A 59 3.53 -10.02 15.73
C VAL A 59 3.65 -9.87 14.21
N VAL A 60 4.00 -10.95 13.50
CA VAL A 60 4.04 -10.96 12.02
C VAL A 60 2.68 -10.63 11.44
N LEU A 61 1.62 -11.21 11.98
CA LEU A 61 0.25 -10.98 11.53
C LEU A 61 -0.18 -9.52 11.75
N LEU A 62 0.19 -8.91 12.87
CA LEU A 62 -0.03 -7.48 13.13
C LEU A 62 0.74 -6.59 12.14
N PHE A 63 1.98 -6.94 11.79
CA PHE A 63 2.75 -6.21 10.77
C PHE A 63 2.09 -6.29 9.39
N ILE A 64 1.63 -7.47 8.98
CA ILE A 64 0.92 -7.65 7.70
C ILE A 64 -0.36 -6.82 7.69
N LEU A 65 -1.15 -6.86 8.76
CA LEU A 65 -2.35 -6.04 8.90
C LEU A 65 -2.03 -4.54 8.81
N ALA A 66 -0.97 -4.08 9.47
CA ALA A 66 -0.55 -2.68 9.40
C ALA A 66 -0.19 -2.26 7.97
N ILE A 67 0.56 -3.10 7.22
CA ILE A 67 0.89 -2.85 5.81
C ILE A 67 -0.36 -2.81 4.95
N MET A 68 -1.31 -3.71 5.17
CA MET A 68 -2.59 -3.71 4.44
C MET A 68 -3.39 -2.43 4.69
N VAL A 69 -3.53 -2.01 5.96
CA VAL A 69 -4.23 -0.78 6.33
C VAL A 69 -3.54 0.44 5.72
N LEU A 70 -2.21 0.51 5.79
CA LEU A 70 -1.42 1.58 5.16
C LEU A 70 -1.65 1.62 3.65
N GLY A 71 -1.64 0.47 2.98
CA GLY A 71 -1.95 0.36 1.56
C GLY A 71 -3.32 0.96 1.25
N VAL A 72 -4.37 0.51 1.94
CA VAL A 72 -5.75 1.02 1.75
C VAL A 72 -5.81 2.53 1.96
N VAL A 73 -5.21 3.05 3.04
CA VAL A 73 -5.18 4.49 3.31
C VAL A 73 -4.47 5.25 2.19
N CYS A 74 -3.34 4.74 1.70
CA CYS A 74 -2.59 5.36 0.60
C CYS A 74 -3.40 5.39 -0.68
N TRP A 75 -4.09 4.31 -1.04
CA TRP A 75 -4.98 4.26 -2.21
C TRP A 75 -6.16 5.23 -2.08
N GLN A 76 -6.84 5.24 -0.93
CA GLN A 76 -7.99 6.12 -0.68
C GLN A 76 -7.60 7.60 -0.70
N TRP A 77 -6.49 7.95 -0.05
CA TRP A 77 -5.98 9.31 -0.05
C TRP A 77 -5.45 9.71 -1.43
N GLY A 78 -4.74 8.81 -2.12
CA GLY A 78 -4.28 9.01 -3.49
C GLY A 78 -5.44 9.35 -4.42
N ALA A 79 -6.53 8.58 -4.38
CA ALA A 79 -7.74 8.85 -5.15
C ALA A 79 -8.34 10.23 -4.84
N ARG A 80 -8.44 10.60 -3.56
CA ARG A 80 -8.97 11.91 -3.14
C ARG A 80 -8.11 13.08 -3.62
N PHE A 81 -6.78 12.94 -3.59
CA PHE A 81 -5.88 13.98 -4.09
C PHE A 81 -5.88 14.05 -5.63
N HIS A 82 -6.03 12.90 -6.29
CA HIS A 82 -6.15 12.84 -7.75
C HIS A 82 -7.41 13.55 -8.23
N GLN A 83 -8.57 13.29 -7.62
CA GLN A 83 -9.83 13.98 -7.92
C GLN A 83 -9.72 15.50 -7.75
N ARG A 84 -9.14 15.96 -6.63
CA ARG A 84 -8.90 17.40 -6.38
C ARG A 84 -7.98 18.04 -7.42
N TYR A 85 -6.98 17.30 -7.91
CA TYR A 85 -6.11 17.76 -8.96
C TYR A 85 -6.86 17.86 -10.31
N GLU A 86 -7.67 16.87 -10.67
CA GLU A 86 -8.49 16.92 -11.88
C GLU A 86 -9.50 18.07 -11.86
N GLU A 87 -10.19 18.29 -10.74
CA GLU A 87 -11.09 19.44 -10.56
C GLU A 87 -10.35 20.78 -10.74
N TYR A 88 -9.12 20.89 -10.22
CA TYR A 88 -8.29 22.08 -10.41
C TYR A 88 -7.94 22.29 -11.89
N VAL A 89 -7.52 21.23 -12.58
CA VAL A 89 -7.15 21.30 -14.01
C VAL A 89 -8.36 21.65 -14.87
N LEU A 90 -9.52 21.07 -14.61
CA LEU A 90 -10.77 21.36 -15.32
C LEU A 90 -11.21 22.82 -15.13
N LYS A 91 -11.08 23.38 -13.92
CA LYS A 91 -11.41 24.79 -13.65
C LYS A 91 -10.48 25.80 -14.33
N GLN A 92 -9.29 25.37 -14.78
CA GLN A 92 -8.31 26.22 -15.47
C GLN A 92 -8.46 26.17 -17.00
N ARG A 93 -9.34 25.31 -17.52
CA ARG A 93 -9.60 25.13 -18.96
C ARG A 93 -10.85 25.90 -19.37
#